data_AF-A0A0G2I3C6-F1
#
_entry.id   AF-A0A0G2I3C6-F1
#
_cell.length_a   1.000
_cell.length_b   1.000
_cell.length_c   1.000
_cell.angle_alpha   90.00
_cell.angle_beta   90.00
_cell.angle_gamma   90.00
#
_symmetry.space_group_name_H-M   'P 1'
#
loop_
_entity.id
_entity.type
_entity.pdbx_description
1 polymer ?
#
loop_
_entity_poly.entity_id
_entity_poly.type
_entity_poly.pdbx_seq_one_letter_code
_entity_poly.pdbx_strand_id
1 'polypeptide(L)'
;MLASEPPSSPPGGDAAPEESLAWYKSQYEQLETELAEFRVSSEELEKELERDLDAAEKRENALKEKAEGLVFEVDEWKRKYKESKTEANAAQNALEKEITTLRDTNRTLQHKLRDIEVANDDFERQARITDSSLEDMESKYNATIERAVMMEEEIKIGEQEREQLRIEAQRLREELSDLKIEAEILQDKFKKQEEQRHLSTISTDLSIPESPMFDNSTLSGASSPLVSTPPGTCDCSWEAEEIEVAFDGL
;
A
#
# COMPACT_ATOMS: atom_id res chain seq x y z
N MET A 1 96.37 -68.22 27.59
CA MET A 1 97.11 -68.67 28.79
C MET A 1 96.56 -67.87 29.94
N LEU A 2 95.86 -68.52 30.87
CA LEU A 2 95.36 -67.90 32.09
C LEU A 2 96.57 -67.51 32.94
N ALA A 3 96.80 -66.22 33.15
CA ALA A 3 97.75 -65.76 34.15
C ALA A 3 97.22 -66.24 35.50
N SER A 4 97.96 -67.14 36.16
CA SER A 4 97.65 -67.58 37.51
C SER A 4 97.72 -66.37 38.44
N GLU A 5 96.57 -66.03 39.04
CA GLU A 5 96.45 -64.99 40.06
C GLU A 5 97.50 -65.24 41.16
N PRO A 6 98.44 -64.32 41.41
CA PRO A 6 99.47 -64.51 42.43
C PRO A 6 98.80 -64.64 43.81
N PRO A 7 99.34 -65.49 44.70
CA PRO A 7 98.70 -65.80 45.99
C PRO A 7 98.48 -64.52 46.79
N SER A 8 97.24 -64.28 47.26
CA SER A 8 96.85 -63.05 47.97
C SER A 8 97.58 -62.84 49.31
N SER A 9 98.22 -63.89 49.86
CA SER A 9 98.97 -63.82 51.12
C SER A 9 100.50 -63.75 50.89
N PRO A 10 101.25 -62.93 51.64
CA PRO A 10 102.70 -62.85 51.53
C PRO A 10 103.39 -64.19 51.83
N PRO A 11 104.56 -64.49 51.24
CA PRO A 11 105.38 -65.62 51.64
C PRO A 11 105.76 -65.52 53.12
N GLY A 12 105.68 -66.62 53.87
CA GLY A 12 106.02 -66.66 55.30
C GLY A 12 107.49 -66.31 55.57
N GLY A 13 107.83 -65.95 56.82
CA GLY A 13 109.14 -65.42 57.22
C GLY A 13 110.39 -66.28 56.95
N ASP A 14 110.20 -67.53 56.50
CA ASP A 14 111.27 -68.46 56.12
C ASP A 14 111.52 -68.53 54.59
N ALA A 15 110.77 -67.75 53.79
CA ALA A 15 110.93 -67.69 52.35
C ALA A 15 112.22 -66.96 51.94
N ALA A 16 112.83 -67.40 50.84
CA ALA A 16 114.03 -66.75 50.31
C ALA A 16 113.75 -65.27 50.00
N PRO A 17 114.69 -64.34 50.26
CA PRO A 17 114.48 -62.91 50.03
C PRO A 17 114.14 -62.60 48.56
N GLU A 18 114.59 -63.43 47.62
CA GLU A 18 114.24 -63.32 46.20
C GLU A 18 112.78 -63.69 45.92
N GLU A 19 112.21 -64.65 46.65
CA GLU A 19 110.83 -65.11 46.48
C GLU A 19 109.82 -64.09 47.04
N SER A 20 110.14 -63.46 48.18
CA SER A 20 109.35 -62.35 48.72
C SER A 20 109.41 -61.11 47.83
N LEU A 21 110.59 -60.74 47.31
CA LEU A 21 110.72 -59.65 46.34
C LEU A 21 109.95 -59.91 45.04
N ALA A 22 110.01 -61.14 44.52
CA ALA A 22 109.23 -61.53 43.34
C ALA A 22 107.72 -61.46 43.58
N TRP A 23 107.25 -61.86 44.77
CA TRP A 23 105.86 -61.74 45.18
C TRP A 23 105.39 -60.28 45.23
N TYR A 24 106.11 -59.41 45.95
CA TYR A 24 105.77 -57.98 46.01
C TYR A 24 105.79 -57.34 44.63
N LYS A 25 106.78 -57.67 43.77
CA LYS A 25 106.85 -57.17 42.40
C LYS A 25 105.64 -57.61 41.57
N SER A 26 105.25 -58.88 41.66
CA SER A 26 104.05 -59.39 40.98
C SER A 26 102.77 -58.73 41.47
N GLN A 27 102.65 -58.44 42.77
CA GLN A 27 101.50 -57.73 43.34
C GLN A 27 101.45 -56.26 42.88
N TYR A 28 102.60 -55.58 42.79
CA TYR A 28 102.66 -54.23 42.23
C TYR A 28 102.27 -54.20 40.75
N GLU A 29 102.76 -55.14 39.94
CA GLU A 29 102.40 -55.26 38.52
C GLU A 29 100.89 -55.56 38.34
N GLN A 30 100.30 -56.40 39.21
CA GLN A 30 98.86 -56.66 39.21
C GLN A 30 98.06 -55.40 39.59
N LEU A 31 98.41 -54.73 40.69
CA LEU A 31 97.74 -53.49 41.11
C LEU A 31 97.89 -52.38 40.06
N GLU A 32 99.03 -52.27 39.39
CA GLU A 32 99.23 -51.31 38.29
C GLU A 32 98.30 -51.62 37.11
N THR A 33 98.14 -52.90 36.78
CA THR A 33 97.23 -53.37 35.73
C THR A 33 95.77 -53.09 36.09
N GLU A 34 95.34 -53.45 37.31
CA GLU A 34 93.97 -53.21 37.80
C GLU A 34 93.64 -51.72 37.86
N LEU A 35 94.59 -50.87 38.28
CA LEU A 35 94.41 -49.42 38.30
C LEU A 35 94.30 -48.85 36.88
N ALA A 36 95.09 -49.36 35.93
CA ALA A 36 94.97 -48.99 34.52
C ALA A 36 93.61 -49.40 33.94
N GLU A 37 93.13 -50.61 34.21
CA GLU A 37 91.80 -51.08 33.80
C GLU A 37 90.68 -50.24 34.44
N PHE A 38 90.79 -49.90 35.73
CA PHE A 38 89.82 -49.03 36.40
C PHE A 38 89.78 -47.63 35.79
N ARG A 39 90.95 -47.06 35.43
CA ARG A 39 91.01 -45.76 34.74
C ARG A 39 90.31 -45.80 33.39
N VAL A 40 90.57 -46.84 32.58
CA VAL A 40 89.93 -47.02 31.27
C VAL A 40 88.42 -47.22 31.44
N SER A 41 87.99 -48.07 32.39
CA SER A 41 86.58 -48.30 32.70
C SER A 41 85.86 -47.03 33.17
N SER A 42 86.51 -46.21 34.00
CA SER A 42 85.98 -44.92 34.44
C SER A 42 85.83 -43.95 33.26
N GLU A 43 86.82 -43.88 32.37
CA GLU A 43 86.76 -43.03 31.17
C GLU A 43 85.68 -43.50 30.19
N GLU A 44 85.50 -44.81 30.02
CA GLU A 44 84.42 -45.37 29.19
C GLU A 44 83.03 -45.07 29.77
N LEU A 45 82.85 -45.20 31.09
CA LEU A 45 81.61 -44.85 31.78
C LEU A 45 81.29 -43.36 31.68
N GLU A 46 82.28 -42.48 31.88
CA GLU A 46 82.11 -41.03 31.69
C GLU A 46 81.64 -40.71 30.26
N LYS A 47 82.25 -41.33 29.24
CA LYS A 47 81.80 -41.16 27.84
C LYS A 47 80.41 -41.71 27.57
N GLU A 48 79.96 -42.74 28.29
CA GLU A 48 78.58 -43.23 28.18
C GLU A 48 77.60 -42.24 28.81
N LEU A 49 77.91 -41.73 30.00
CA LEU A 49 77.11 -40.70 30.67
C LEU A 49 77.02 -39.40 29.87
N GLU A 50 78.10 -38.95 29.24
CA GLU A 50 78.09 -37.80 28.35
C GLU A 50 77.17 -38.03 27.13
N ARG A 51 77.21 -39.22 26.54
CA ARG A 51 76.31 -39.57 25.42
C ARG A 51 74.85 -39.59 25.83
N ASP A 52 74.55 -40.12 27.01
CA ASP A 52 73.19 -40.15 27.54
C ASP A 52 72.68 -38.74 27.87
N LEU A 53 73.55 -37.89 28.43
CA LEU A 53 73.24 -36.48 28.71
C LEU A 53 72.95 -35.72 27.41
N ASP A 54 73.81 -35.84 26.40
CA ASP A 54 73.61 -35.26 25.07
C ASP A 54 72.30 -35.74 24.43
N ALA A 55 71.99 -37.03 24.56
CA ALA A 55 70.77 -37.61 24.01
C ALA A 55 69.52 -37.15 24.77
N ALA A 56 69.62 -36.92 26.09
CA ALA A 56 68.56 -36.35 26.89
C ALA A 56 68.32 -34.88 26.54
N GLU A 57 69.38 -34.08 26.44
CA GLU A 57 69.29 -32.65 26.07
C GLU A 57 68.68 -32.46 24.68
N LYS A 58 69.09 -33.25 23.69
CA LYS A 58 68.49 -33.23 22.34
C LYS A 58 67.01 -33.57 22.36
N ARG A 59 66.59 -34.56 23.17
CA ARG A 59 65.17 -34.89 23.32
C ARG A 59 64.39 -33.78 24.00
N GLU A 60 64.97 -33.17 25.04
CA GLU A 60 64.34 -32.05 25.75
C GLU A 60 64.14 -30.85 24.82
N ASN A 61 65.17 -30.46 24.06
CA ASN A 61 65.09 -29.36 23.11
C ASN A 61 64.05 -29.65 22.01
N ALA A 62 64.03 -30.87 21.45
CA ALA A 62 63.01 -31.26 20.47
C ALA A 62 61.58 -31.24 21.04
N LEU A 63 61.40 -31.59 22.32
CA LEU A 63 60.09 -31.49 22.98
C LEU A 63 59.69 -30.04 23.26
N LYS A 64 60.65 -29.18 23.64
CA LYS A 64 60.43 -27.74 23.82
C LYS A 64 59.98 -27.07 22.52
N GLU A 65 60.69 -27.31 21.42
CA GLU A 65 60.31 -26.77 20.10
C GLU A 65 58.91 -27.23 19.68
N LYS A 66 58.56 -28.50 19.91
CA LYS A 66 57.22 -29.01 19.64
C LYS A 66 56.17 -28.36 20.54
N ALA A 67 56.47 -28.16 21.82
CA ALA A 67 55.55 -27.49 22.74
C ALA A 67 55.30 -26.04 22.31
N GLU A 68 56.34 -25.30 21.94
CA GLU A 68 56.24 -23.93 21.43
C GLU A 68 55.45 -23.88 20.11
N GLY A 69 55.70 -24.81 19.19
CA GLY A 69 54.93 -24.93 17.95
C GLY A 69 53.44 -25.18 18.19
N LEU A 70 53.11 -26.13 19.10
CA LEU A 70 51.72 -26.41 19.46
C LEU A 70 51.04 -25.22 20.16
N VAL A 71 51.76 -24.47 20.99
CA VAL A 71 51.23 -23.25 21.62
C VAL A 71 50.90 -22.20 20.56
N PHE A 72 51.79 -21.99 19.59
CA PHE A 72 51.55 -21.07 18.49
C PHE A 72 50.33 -21.48 17.65
N GLU A 73 50.22 -22.76 17.27
CA GLU A 73 49.07 -23.27 16.53
C GLU A 73 47.76 -23.06 17.32
N VAL A 74 47.76 -23.37 18.61
CA VAL A 74 46.59 -23.18 19.47
C VAL A 74 46.18 -21.72 19.52
N ASP A 75 47.12 -20.79 19.65
CA ASP A 75 46.81 -19.36 19.69
C ASP A 75 46.38 -18.82 18.31
N GLU A 76 46.93 -19.34 17.22
CA GLU A 76 46.46 -19.05 15.87
C GLU A 76 45.02 -19.52 15.66
N TRP A 77 44.68 -20.74 16.07
CA TRP A 77 43.32 -21.27 15.98
C TRP A 77 42.34 -20.51 16.86
N LYS A 78 42.73 -20.12 18.08
CA LYS A 78 41.92 -19.24 18.94
C LYS A 78 41.65 -17.90 18.27
N ARG A 79 42.67 -17.30 17.64
CA ARG A 79 42.52 -16.03 16.92
C ARG A 79 41.57 -16.17 15.74
N LYS A 80 41.77 -17.17 14.87
CA LYS A 80 40.89 -17.47 13.73
C LYS A 80 39.45 -17.72 14.17
N TYR A 81 39.26 -18.48 15.25
CA TYR A 81 37.92 -18.74 15.80
C TYR A 81 37.25 -17.47 16.30
N LYS A 82 37.97 -16.62 17.04
CA LYS A 82 37.44 -15.33 17.51
C LYS A 82 37.06 -14.43 16.34
N GLU A 83 37.93 -14.27 15.35
CA GLU A 83 37.67 -13.48 14.14
C GLU A 83 36.44 -14.00 13.39
N SER A 84 36.39 -15.30 13.09
CA SER A 84 35.25 -15.92 12.40
C SER A 84 33.95 -15.77 13.20
N LYS A 85 34.00 -15.94 14.53
CA LYS A 85 32.82 -15.73 15.38
C LYS A 85 32.36 -14.27 15.39
N THR A 86 33.29 -13.31 15.40
CA THR A 86 32.94 -11.88 15.34
C THR A 86 32.34 -11.51 14.00
N GLU A 87 32.87 -12.04 12.89
CA GLU A 87 32.35 -11.81 11.55
C GLU A 87 30.97 -12.43 11.37
N ALA A 88 30.78 -13.69 11.81
CA ALA A 88 29.48 -14.36 11.78
C ALA A 88 28.42 -13.61 12.59
N ASN A 89 28.76 -13.14 13.80
CA ASN A 89 27.86 -12.32 14.60
C ASN A 89 27.55 -10.97 13.94
N ALA A 90 28.53 -10.34 13.30
CA ALA A 90 28.32 -9.08 12.58
C ALA A 90 27.37 -9.29 11.38
N ALA A 91 27.56 -10.36 10.62
CA ALA A 91 26.68 -10.73 9.51
C ALA A 91 25.26 -11.05 10.00
N GLN A 92 25.12 -11.83 11.08
CA GLN A 92 23.83 -12.13 11.68
C GLN A 92 23.10 -10.85 12.13
N ASN A 93 23.79 -9.95 12.84
CA ASN A 93 23.20 -8.68 13.27
C ASN A 93 22.77 -7.79 12.08
N ALA A 94 23.52 -7.81 10.98
CA ALA A 94 23.16 -7.09 9.77
C ALA A 94 21.88 -7.66 9.13
N LEU A 95 21.80 -8.99 8.99
CA LEU A 95 20.63 -9.68 8.45
C LEU A 95 19.39 -9.50 9.34
N GLU A 96 19.55 -9.53 10.66
CA GLU A 96 18.44 -9.26 11.60
C GLU A 96 17.88 -7.84 11.42
N LYS A 97 18.76 -6.84 11.30
CA LYS A 97 18.35 -5.44 11.01
C LYS A 97 17.64 -5.32 9.66
N GLU A 98 18.14 -5.98 8.62
CA GLU A 98 17.52 -5.98 7.31
C GLU A 98 16.12 -6.62 7.36
N ILE A 99 15.97 -7.78 8.02
CA ILE A 99 14.68 -8.44 8.21
C ILE A 99 13.68 -7.54 8.91
N THR A 100 14.09 -6.86 9.99
CA THR A 100 13.21 -5.91 10.70
C THR A 100 12.78 -4.76 9.79
N THR A 101 13.72 -4.19 9.02
CA THR A 101 13.44 -3.11 8.07
C THR A 101 12.49 -3.56 6.96
N LEU A 102 12.69 -4.75 6.40
CA LEU A 102 11.80 -5.32 5.38
C LEU A 102 10.39 -5.58 5.94
N ARG A 103 10.27 -6.03 7.19
CA ARG A 103 8.96 -6.21 7.84
C ARG A 103 8.24 -4.88 8.05
N ASP A 104 8.94 -3.85 8.51
CA ASP A 104 8.34 -2.54 8.78
C ASP A 104 7.98 -1.78 7.50
N THR A 105 8.81 -1.89 6.46
CA THR A 105 8.48 -1.37 5.12
C THR A 105 7.27 -2.08 4.53
N ASN A 106 7.18 -3.42 4.65
CA ASN A 106 6.02 -4.17 4.19
C ASN A 106 4.74 -3.75 4.93
N ARG A 107 4.76 -3.65 6.26
CA ARG A 107 3.62 -3.12 7.04
C ARG A 107 3.21 -1.73 6.56
N THR A 108 4.18 -0.84 6.38
CA THR A 108 3.94 0.53 5.89
C THR A 108 3.29 0.53 4.50
N LEU A 109 3.77 -0.32 3.58
CA LEU A 109 3.17 -0.47 2.25
C LEU A 109 1.75 -1.01 2.31
N GLN A 110 1.46 -1.96 3.20
CA GLN A 110 0.10 -2.47 3.40
C GLN A 110 -0.85 -1.40 3.96
N HIS A 111 -0.37 -0.54 4.87
CA HIS A 111 -1.15 0.60 5.34
C HIS A 111 -1.43 1.59 4.20
N LYS A 112 -0.40 1.97 3.44
CA LYS A 112 -0.56 2.87 2.29
C LYS A 112 -1.49 2.30 1.22
N LEU A 113 -1.46 0.99 0.99
CA LEU A 113 -2.36 0.34 0.04
C LEU A 113 -3.81 0.52 0.49
N ARG A 114 -4.11 0.26 1.76
CA ARG A 114 -5.44 0.48 2.34
C ARG A 114 -5.86 1.95 2.29
N ASP A 115 -4.96 2.89 2.58
CA ASP A 115 -5.25 4.32 2.50
C ASP A 115 -5.60 4.73 1.05
N ILE A 116 -4.89 4.17 0.07
CA ILE A 116 -5.16 4.39 -1.36
C ILE A 116 -6.50 3.76 -1.78
N GLU A 117 -6.81 2.55 -1.29
CA GLU A 117 -8.09 1.89 -1.54
C GLU A 117 -9.26 2.75 -1.02
N VAL A 118 -9.17 3.23 0.22
CA VAL A 118 -10.19 4.14 0.80
C VAL A 118 -10.31 5.44 -0.01
N ALA A 119 -9.19 6.06 -0.39
CA ALA A 119 -9.23 7.26 -1.21
C ALA A 119 -9.83 7.01 -2.60
N ASN A 120 -9.61 5.83 -3.18
CA ASN A 120 -10.21 5.45 -4.45
C ASN A 120 -11.73 5.27 -4.31
N ASP A 121 -12.20 4.61 -3.25
CA ASP A 121 -13.64 4.48 -2.97
C ASP A 121 -14.32 5.86 -2.82
N ASP A 122 -13.64 6.81 -2.16
CA ASP A 122 -14.11 8.19 -2.04
C ASP A 122 -14.18 8.90 -3.41
N PHE A 123 -13.18 8.71 -4.28
CA PHE A 123 -13.20 9.24 -5.64
C PHE A 123 -14.31 8.63 -6.49
N GLU A 124 -14.52 7.31 -6.41
CA GLU A 124 -15.62 6.65 -7.13
C GLU A 124 -16.98 7.15 -6.64
N ARG A 125 -17.15 7.34 -5.33
CA ARG A 125 -18.37 7.92 -4.76
C ARG A 125 -18.57 9.35 -5.26
N GLN A 126 -17.53 10.17 -5.27
CA GLN A 126 -17.60 11.53 -5.77
C GLN A 126 -17.96 11.57 -7.25
N ALA A 127 -17.39 10.69 -8.07
CA ALA A 127 -17.71 10.56 -9.49
C ALA A 127 -19.19 10.23 -9.71
N ARG A 128 -19.75 9.27 -8.95
CA ARG A 128 -21.18 8.94 -9.03
C ARG A 128 -22.08 10.13 -8.65
N ILE A 129 -21.71 10.90 -7.64
CA ILE A 129 -22.46 12.10 -7.24
C ILE A 129 -22.39 13.17 -8.34
N THR A 130 -21.21 13.40 -8.92
CA THR A 130 -21.05 14.40 -9.99
C THR A 130 -21.81 14.00 -11.25
N ASP A 131 -21.77 12.72 -11.63
CA ASP A 131 -22.49 12.22 -12.80
C ASP A 131 -24.00 12.34 -12.60
N SER A 132 -24.52 11.95 -11.43
CA SER A 132 -25.95 12.12 -11.11
C SER A 132 -26.38 13.59 -11.10
N SER A 133 -25.54 14.50 -10.59
CA SER A 133 -25.82 15.93 -10.63
C SER A 133 -25.77 16.51 -12.05
N LEU A 134 -24.91 15.96 -12.92
CA LEU A 134 -24.83 16.35 -14.32
C LEU A 134 -26.09 15.90 -15.07
N GLU A 135 -26.49 14.64 -14.91
CA GLU A 135 -27.71 14.08 -15.51
C GLU A 135 -28.97 14.87 -15.11
N ASP A 136 -29.10 15.28 -13.83
CA ASP A 136 -30.22 16.12 -13.38
C ASP A 136 -30.22 17.50 -14.07
N MET A 137 -29.05 18.11 -14.25
CA MET A 137 -28.92 19.37 -14.97
C MET A 137 -29.26 19.21 -16.46
N GLU A 138 -28.78 18.16 -17.11
CA GLU A 138 -29.11 17.83 -18.50
C GLU A 138 -30.62 17.63 -18.69
N SER A 139 -31.27 16.91 -17.78
CA SER A 139 -32.72 16.72 -17.78
C SER A 139 -33.48 18.05 -17.67
N LYS A 140 -33.05 18.95 -16.76
CA LYS A 140 -33.61 20.30 -16.63
C LYS A 140 -33.40 21.15 -17.88
N TYR A 141 -32.23 21.06 -18.51
CA TYR A 141 -31.96 21.73 -19.78
C TYR A 141 -32.86 21.20 -20.90
N ASN A 142 -33.06 19.89 -21.01
CA ASN A 142 -33.96 19.31 -22.01
C ASN A 142 -35.40 19.76 -21.80
N ALA A 143 -35.91 19.73 -20.56
CA ALA A 143 -37.26 20.19 -20.25
C ALA A 143 -37.48 21.69 -20.55
N THR A 144 -36.45 22.53 -20.33
CA THR A 144 -36.52 23.95 -20.67
C THR A 144 -36.47 24.19 -22.18
N ILE A 145 -35.70 23.39 -22.93
CA ILE A 145 -35.70 23.40 -24.39
C ILE A 145 -37.06 22.99 -24.95
N GLU A 146 -37.67 21.91 -24.45
CA GLU A 146 -39.00 21.47 -24.88
C GLU A 146 -40.06 22.55 -24.65
N ARG A 147 -40.00 23.22 -23.48
CA ARG A 147 -40.89 24.35 -23.18
C ARG A 147 -40.66 25.52 -24.12
N ALA A 148 -39.41 25.84 -24.45
CA ALA A 148 -39.08 26.91 -25.39
C ALA A 148 -39.65 26.62 -26.79
N VAL A 149 -39.48 25.40 -27.28
CA VAL A 149 -40.03 24.96 -28.59
C VAL A 149 -41.56 25.05 -28.60
N MET A 150 -42.24 24.63 -27.52
CA MET A 150 -43.70 24.76 -27.44
C MET A 150 -44.15 26.22 -27.49
N MET A 151 -43.49 27.11 -26.75
CA MET A 151 -43.81 28.55 -26.77
C MET A 151 -43.53 29.19 -28.13
N GLU A 152 -42.45 28.79 -28.83
CA GLU A 152 -42.17 29.26 -30.18
C GLU A 152 -43.26 28.86 -31.18
N GLU A 153 -43.78 27.63 -31.10
CA GLU A 153 -44.87 27.19 -31.97
C GLU A 153 -46.21 27.87 -31.61
N GLU A 154 -46.49 28.09 -30.33
CA GLU A 154 -47.65 28.87 -29.86
C GLU A 154 -47.63 30.31 -30.41
N ILE A 155 -46.47 30.98 -30.33
CA ILE A 155 -46.29 32.33 -30.89
C ILE A 155 -46.55 32.32 -32.39
N LYS A 156 -45.97 31.34 -33.10
CA LYS A 156 -46.12 31.21 -34.56
C LYS A 156 -47.57 30.96 -34.98
N ILE A 157 -48.32 30.12 -34.26
CA ILE A 157 -49.75 29.91 -34.50
C ILE A 157 -50.52 31.22 -34.24
N GLY A 158 -50.26 31.88 -33.10
CA GLY A 158 -50.90 33.16 -32.78
C GLY A 158 -50.63 34.27 -33.80
N GLU A 159 -49.42 34.31 -34.36
CA GLU A 159 -49.07 35.23 -35.45
C GLU A 159 -49.84 34.92 -36.75
N GLN A 160 -50.00 33.65 -37.10
CA GLN A 160 -50.79 33.23 -38.26
C GLN A 160 -52.28 33.58 -38.11
N GLU A 161 -52.86 33.28 -36.94
CA GLU A 161 -54.25 33.66 -36.62
C GLU A 161 -54.44 35.18 -36.67
N ARG A 162 -53.48 35.94 -36.13
CA ARG A 162 -53.51 37.40 -36.16
C ARG A 162 -53.48 37.93 -37.60
N GLU A 163 -52.64 37.37 -38.47
CA GLU A 163 -52.59 37.79 -39.88
C GLU A 163 -53.86 37.39 -40.62
N GLN A 164 -54.41 36.20 -40.37
CA GLN A 164 -55.68 35.78 -40.97
C GLN A 164 -56.83 36.72 -40.60
N LEU A 165 -56.97 37.05 -39.31
CA LEU A 165 -57.95 38.03 -38.82
C LEU A 165 -57.72 39.41 -39.44
N ARG A 166 -56.46 39.80 -39.66
CA ARG A 166 -56.11 41.06 -40.33
C ARG A 166 -56.62 41.09 -41.77
N ILE A 167 -56.42 40.00 -42.52
CA ILE A 167 -56.90 39.84 -43.90
C ILE A 167 -58.43 39.84 -43.95
N GLU A 168 -59.10 39.08 -43.08
CA GLU A 168 -60.56 39.03 -43.01
C GLU A 168 -61.17 40.39 -42.64
N ALA A 169 -60.58 41.10 -41.67
CA ALA A 169 -61.02 42.44 -41.31
C ALA A 169 -60.79 43.45 -42.44
N GLN A 170 -59.73 43.29 -43.24
CA GLN A 170 -59.53 44.11 -44.43
C GLN A 170 -60.60 43.82 -45.49
N ARG A 171 -60.83 42.54 -45.79
CA ARG A 171 -61.87 42.10 -46.73
C ARG A 171 -63.26 42.60 -46.34
N LEU A 172 -63.66 42.47 -45.07
CA LEU A 172 -64.95 42.96 -44.58
C LEU A 172 -65.07 44.48 -44.68
N ARG A 173 -63.97 45.23 -44.53
CA ARG A 173 -63.96 46.69 -44.76
C ARG A 173 -64.15 47.03 -46.23
N GLU A 174 -63.52 46.27 -47.13
CA GLU A 174 -63.71 46.42 -48.58
C GLU A 174 -65.16 46.11 -48.97
N GLU A 175 -65.71 44.98 -48.52
CA GLU A 175 -67.13 44.61 -48.74
C GLU A 175 -68.10 45.68 -48.17
N LEU A 176 -67.83 46.22 -46.96
CA LEU A 176 -68.62 47.33 -46.41
C LEU A 176 -68.51 48.62 -47.22
N SER A 177 -67.33 48.91 -47.77
CA SER A 177 -67.12 50.06 -48.65
C SER A 177 -67.94 49.92 -49.93
N ASP A 178 -67.91 48.74 -50.55
CA ASP A 178 -68.65 48.45 -51.77
C ASP A 178 -70.17 48.54 -51.55
N LEU A 179 -70.68 47.96 -50.46
CA LEU A 179 -72.10 48.06 -50.09
C LEU A 179 -72.53 49.50 -49.78
N LYS A 180 -71.66 50.31 -49.18
CA LYS A 180 -71.94 51.75 -48.98
C LYS A 180 -72.06 52.49 -50.31
N ILE A 181 -71.17 52.22 -51.26
CA ILE A 181 -71.24 52.78 -52.61
C ILE A 181 -72.53 52.34 -53.30
N GLU A 182 -72.90 51.06 -53.20
CA GLU A 182 -74.15 50.54 -53.76
C GLU A 182 -75.38 51.22 -53.15
N ALA A 183 -75.40 51.38 -51.82
CA ALA A 183 -76.46 52.09 -51.12
C ALA A 183 -76.55 53.58 -51.52
N GLU A 184 -75.42 54.26 -51.69
CA GLU A 184 -75.36 55.64 -52.16
C GLU A 184 -75.91 55.77 -53.60
N ILE A 185 -75.50 54.87 -54.50
CA ILE A 185 -76.05 54.80 -55.86
C ILE A 185 -77.56 54.54 -55.84
N LEU A 186 -78.04 53.63 -54.98
CA LEU A 186 -79.47 53.35 -54.82
C LEU A 186 -80.22 54.58 -54.28
N GLN A 187 -79.69 55.25 -53.26
CA GLN A 187 -80.26 56.50 -52.74
C GLN A 187 -80.31 57.59 -53.82
N ASP A 188 -79.27 57.74 -54.63
CA ASP A 188 -79.26 58.69 -55.74
C ASP A 188 -80.28 58.33 -56.82
N LYS A 189 -80.45 57.03 -57.10
CA LYS A 189 -81.54 56.55 -57.98
C LYS A 189 -82.91 56.84 -57.38
N PHE A 190 -83.12 56.62 -56.09
CA PHE A 190 -84.35 56.94 -55.38
C PHE A 190 -84.64 58.44 -55.38
N LYS A 191 -83.65 59.29 -55.11
CA LYS A 191 -83.78 60.74 -55.22
C LYS A 191 -84.16 61.13 -56.65
N LYS A 192 -83.47 60.65 -57.67
CA LYS A 192 -83.85 60.87 -59.09
C LYS A 192 -85.24 60.33 -59.44
N GLN A 193 -85.72 59.30 -58.74
CA GLN A 193 -87.07 58.78 -58.90
C GLN A 193 -88.11 59.59 -58.12
N GLU A 194 -87.75 60.18 -56.98
CA GLU A 194 -88.56 61.16 -56.23
C GLU A 194 -88.65 62.49 -56.98
N GLU A 195 -87.52 63.14 -57.30
CA GLU A 195 -87.13 63.43 -58.70
C GLU A 195 -88.22 63.42 -59.78
N GLN A 196 -88.52 62.21 -60.26
CA GLN A 196 -89.50 61.99 -61.33
C GLN A 196 -90.94 61.83 -60.82
N ARG A 197 -91.12 61.54 -59.52
CA ARG A 197 -92.41 61.32 -58.85
C ARG A 197 -92.99 62.57 -58.19
N HIS A 198 -92.28 63.69 -58.14
CA HIS A 198 -92.84 64.97 -57.72
C HIS A 198 -93.75 65.65 -58.77
N LEU A 199 -94.22 64.89 -59.78
CA LEU A 199 -95.44 65.16 -60.54
C LEU A 199 -96.64 64.27 -60.14
N SER A 200 -96.53 63.46 -59.08
CA SER A 200 -97.66 62.65 -58.58
C SER A 200 -97.52 62.30 -57.08
N THR A 201 -97.93 63.26 -56.25
CA THR A 201 -98.86 63.17 -55.11
C THR A 201 -98.95 61.88 -54.24
N ILE A 202 -98.88 62.12 -52.92
CA ILE A 202 -99.54 61.47 -51.75
C ILE A 202 -98.85 60.31 -50.98
N SER A 203 -98.37 60.70 -49.79
CA SER A 203 -98.56 60.18 -48.42
C SER A 203 -98.90 58.69 -48.17
N THR A 204 -98.18 58.05 -47.23
CA THR A 204 -98.81 57.20 -46.20
C THR A 204 -97.95 57.06 -44.94
N ASP A 205 -98.63 57.28 -43.81
CA ASP A 205 -98.25 57.17 -42.41
C ASP A 205 -98.46 55.71 -41.94
N LEU A 206 -97.59 55.17 -41.07
CA LEU A 206 -97.90 53.96 -40.31
C LEU A 206 -97.09 53.88 -39.01
N SER A 207 -97.81 53.61 -37.93
CA SER A 207 -97.41 53.76 -36.53
C SER A 207 -97.57 52.41 -35.78
N ILE A 208 -96.67 52.14 -34.80
CA ILE A 208 -96.87 51.43 -33.49
C ILE A 208 -96.91 49.86 -33.52
N PRO A 209 -96.65 49.04 -32.44
CA PRO A 209 -95.96 49.17 -31.10
C PRO A 209 -94.98 48.00 -30.70
N GLU A 210 -94.41 48.11 -29.47
CA GLU A 210 -94.42 47.09 -28.36
C GLU A 210 -93.11 46.43 -27.88
N SER A 211 -92.73 46.74 -26.62
CA SER A 211 -91.87 45.96 -25.68
C SER A 211 -92.80 45.04 -24.83
N PRO A 212 -92.41 43.91 -24.15
CA PRO A 212 -91.38 43.87 -23.08
C PRO A 212 -90.71 42.49 -22.70
N MET A 213 -89.67 42.57 -21.85
CA MET A 213 -89.24 41.73 -20.70
C MET A 213 -89.25 40.17 -20.75
N PHE A 214 -88.15 39.52 -20.33
CA PHE A 214 -88.18 38.51 -19.26
C PHE A 214 -86.80 38.27 -18.61
N ASP A 215 -86.84 38.17 -17.28
CA ASP A 215 -85.75 37.92 -16.34
C ASP A 215 -85.31 36.44 -16.26
N ASN A 216 -84.16 36.28 -15.59
CA ASN A 216 -83.86 35.24 -14.60
C ASN A 216 -83.17 33.95 -15.11
N SER A 217 -81.97 33.66 -14.56
CA SER A 217 -81.76 32.53 -13.64
C SER A 217 -80.29 32.32 -13.25
N THR A 218 -80.05 32.40 -11.94
CA THR A 218 -79.31 31.45 -11.08
C THR A 218 -77.92 30.93 -11.45
N LEU A 219 -76.96 31.35 -10.62
CA LEU A 219 -76.11 30.51 -9.75
C LEU A 219 -75.89 29.04 -10.18
N SER A 220 -74.65 28.73 -10.53
CA SER A 220 -73.99 27.41 -10.41
C SER A 220 -72.49 27.71 -10.43
N GLY A 221 -71.62 27.14 -9.61
CA GLY A 221 -71.69 25.95 -8.77
C GLY A 221 -70.23 25.55 -8.63
N ALA A 222 -69.69 25.72 -7.43
CA ALA A 222 -68.30 25.44 -7.11
C ALA A 222 -67.96 23.95 -7.31
N SER A 223 -66.74 23.63 -7.75
CA SER A 223 -66.10 22.33 -7.53
C SER A 223 -64.59 22.42 -7.70
N SER A 224 -63.84 22.26 -6.62
CA SER A 224 -62.51 21.60 -6.58
C SER A 224 -62.16 21.30 -5.12
N PRO A 225 -62.05 20.03 -4.70
CA PRO A 225 -61.65 19.69 -3.35
C PRO A 225 -60.11 19.62 -3.25
N LEU A 226 -59.61 20.13 -2.13
CA LEU A 226 -58.27 19.89 -1.62
C LEU A 226 -58.22 18.45 -1.08
N VAL A 227 -57.39 17.61 -1.66
CA VAL A 227 -56.98 16.34 -1.03
C VAL A 227 -55.77 16.63 -0.14
N SER A 228 -56.00 16.47 1.16
CA SER A 228 -55.01 16.37 2.21
C SER A 228 -54.62 14.90 2.36
N THR A 229 -53.33 14.60 2.48
CA THR A 229 -52.79 13.25 2.72
C THR A 229 -51.95 13.27 4.01
N PRO A 230 -52.02 12.23 4.87
CA PRO A 230 -51.64 12.27 6.28
C PRO A 230 -50.14 11.98 6.51
N PRO A 231 -49.60 12.21 7.74
CA PRO A 231 -48.24 11.80 8.07
C PRO A 231 -48.21 10.31 8.41
N GLY A 232 -47.32 9.57 7.75
CA GLY A 232 -46.96 8.21 8.13
C GLY A 232 -45.90 8.24 9.23
N THR A 233 -46.26 7.78 10.42
CA THR A 233 -45.31 7.37 11.46
C THR A 233 -44.83 5.97 11.14
N CYS A 234 -43.52 5.81 10.89
CA CYS A 234 -42.85 4.51 10.98
C CYS A 234 -41.91 4.57 12.18
N ASP A 235 -42.27 3.80 13.21
CA ASP A 235 -41.41 3.42 14.30
C ASP A 235 -40.23 2.61 13.77
N CYS A 236 -39.02 2.99 14.15
CA CYS A 236 -37.84 2.13 14.11
C CYS A 236 -37.28 2.11 15.53
N SER A 237 -37.64 1.05 16.27
CA SER A 237 -36.97 0.67 17.50
C SER A 237 -35.61 0.07 17.14
N TRP A 238 -34.53 0.71 17.59
CA TRP A 238 -33.21 0.11 17.64
C TRP A 238 -33.09 -0.51 19.03
N GLU A 239 -33.11 -1.85 19.10
CA GLU A 239 -32.62 -2.57 20.27
C GLU A 239 -31.09 -2.49 20.27
N ALA A 240 -30.53 -1.94 21.35
CA ALA A 240 -29.10 -1.99 21.61
C ALA A 240 -28.80 -3.30 22.34
N GLU A 241 -28.21 -4.27 21.64
CA GLU A 241 -27.54 -5.40 22.29
C GLU A 241 -26.16 -4.94 22.79
N GLU A 242 -25.97 -5.12 24.10
CA GLU A 242 -24.71 -5.01 24.81
C GLU A 242 -23.70 -6.02 24.24
N ILE A 243 -22.53 -5.55 23.82
CA ILE A 243 -21.35 -6.41 23.66
C ILE A 243 -20.46 -6.19 24.88
N GLU A 244 -20.58 -7.13 25.81
CA GLU A 244 -19.66 -7.37 26.92
C GLU A 244 -18.35 -7.93 26.33
N VAL A 245 -17.30 -7.11 26.26
CA VAL A 245 -15.94 -7.60 25.98
C VAL A 245 -15.23 -7.79 27.31
N ALA A 246 -15.31 -9.02 27.82
CA ALA A 246 -14.34 -9.54 28.77
C ALA A 246 -13.03 -9.81 28.02
N PHE A 247 -11.93 -9.20 28.46
CA PHE A 247 -10.59 -9.69 28.15
C PHE A 247 -9.74 -9.70 29.43
N ASP A 248 -9.80 -10.84 30.10
CA ASP A 248 -8.77 -11.30 31.03
C ASP A 248 -7.50 -11.69 30.25
N GLY A 249 -6.36 -11.22 30.72
CA GLY A 249 -5.10 -11.99 30.75
C GLY A 249 -4.28 -12.15 29.45
N LEU A 250 -3.22 -11.36 29.33
CA LEU A 250 -1.82 -11.81 29.15
C LEU A 250 -0.84 -10.64 29.30
#